data_AF-X1KLA6-F1
#
_entry.id   AF-X1KLA6-F1
#
_cell.length_a   1.000
_cell.length_b   1.000
_cell.length_c   1.000
_cell.angle_alpha   90.00
_cell.angle_beta   90.00
_cell.angle_gamma   90.00
#
_symmetry.space_group_name_H-M   'P 1'
#
loop_
_entity.id
_entity.type
_entity.pdbx_description
1 polymer ?
#
loop_
_entity_poly.entity_id
_entity_poly.type
_entity_poly.pdbx_seq_one_letter_code
_entity_poly.pdbx_strand_id
1 'polypeptide(L)'
;GWYNNYADIADPSWYYEDRIPEEDGVDIASVIDTEEYADGVGTEVVPPTGITIYVDDDNTEGPWDGTPEHPYKYIQDGIDNATAGDTIYVLNGTYHENVLVNKTVDLVGESRENTVVDGSESGTVVYITANNVSISTFTITNGEYGIYISSSSNNITNCVCYDNFAGSPSLPWEKGIGIRIGGQSSNNIIMNSVCYNNSAIGIGGYGIQLYKSSNNSIINCTLYNNSAMIGGCGTHLLGSSYNNFTNCNFYNNTREGIFLSESPYNNFTNCNAYNNDYIGIHLTLMITFSEYSNNNNFTNCNSYNNEYGIIFTCSMR
;
A
#
# COMPACT_ATOMS: atom_id res chain seq x y z
N GLY A 1 -41.17 -14.39 -11.25
CA GLY A 1 -41.28 -12.94 -11.12
C GLY A 1 -41.01 -12.55 -9.70
N TRP A 2 -39.75 -12.23 -9.40
CA TRP A 2 -39.31 -11.55 -8.18
C TRP A 2 -38.11 -10.71 -8.62
N TYR A 3 -38.42 -9.50 -9.09
CA TYR A 3 -37.48 -8.41 -9.32
C TYR A 3 -37.96 -7.26 -8.43
N ASN A 4 -37.00 -6.46 -7.93
CA ASN A 4 -37.13 -5.19 -7.18
C ASN A 4 -36.85 -5.31 -5.68
N ASN A 5 -35.58 -5.07 -5.31
CA ASN A 5 -35.16 -3.84 -4.59
C ASN A 5 -33.74 -4.00 -4.05
N TYR A 6 -32.73 -3.68 -4.87
CA TYR A 6 -31.36 -3.40 -4.39
C TYR A 6 -30.76 -2.13 -5.03
N ALA A 7 -31.62 -1.27 -5.58
CA ALA A 7 -31.26 0.07 -6.00
C ALA A 7 -31.71 1.05 -4.91
N ASP A 8 -31.02 1.07 -3.76
CA ASP A 8 -31.11 2.14 -2.74
C ASP A 8 -30.10 1.92 -1.60
N ILE A 9 -28.82 1.75 -1.94
CA ILE A 9 -27.73 2.01 -0.98
C ILE A 9 -26.72 2.93 -1.66
N ALA A 10 -27.16 4.16 -1.90
CA ALA A 10 -26.32 5.26 -2.35
C ALA A 10 -26.54 6.44 -1.40
N ASP A 11 -25.99 6.35 -0.19
CA ASP A 11 -25.45 7.48 0.57
C ASP A 11 -24.80 6.99 1.89
N PRO A 12 -23.47 6.88 1.99
CA PRO A 12 -22.80 6.72 3.27
C PRO A 12 -22.53 8.11 3.89
N SER A 13 -23.58 8.88 4.19
CA SER A 13 -23.47 10.20 4.83
C SER A 13 -23.17 10.13 6.34
N TRP A 14 -22.69 8.99 6.86
CA TRP A 14 -22.38 8.79 8.29
C TRP A 14 -20.88 8.82 8.62
N TYR A 15 -20.06 9.44 7.78
CA TYR A 15 -18.62 9.57 8.00
C TYR A 15 -18.21 11.01 8.35
N TYR A 16 -18.53 11.49 9.56
CA TYR A 16 -17.83 12.64 10.16
C TYR A 16 -17.87 12.60 11.68
N GLU A 17 -16.69 12.42 12.29
CA GLU A 17 -16.03 13.41 13.15
C GLU A 17 -14.79 12.71 13.76
N ASP A 18 -13.59 13.13 13.36
CA ASP A 18 -12.65 13.61 14.37
C ASP A 18 -11.47 14.36 13.75
N ARG A 19 -11.18 15.48 14.41
CA ARG A 19 -10.19 16.50 14.08
C ARG A 19 -8.81 16.03 14.50
N ILE A 20 -7.80 16.35 13.70
CA ILE A 20 -6.41 16.48 14.15
C ILE A 20 -6.00 17.91 13.80
N PRO A 21 -5.39 18.67 14.73
CA PRO A 21 -5.44 20.12 14.75
C PRO A 21 -4.67 20.79 13.61
N GLU A 22 -5.21 21.92 13.18
CA GLU A 22 -4.51 22.95 12.40
C GLU A 22 -3.27 23.40 13.18
N GLU A 23 -2.08 23.31 12.57
CA GLU A 23 -0.97 24.17 12.94
C GLU A 23 -0.78 25.26 11.89
N ASP A 24 -0.53 26.43 12.44
CA ASP A 24 -0.66 27.74 11.84
C ASP A 24 0.20 27.94 10.60
N GLY A 25 -0.39 28.61 9.61
CA GLY A 25 0.33 29.16 8.48
C GLY A 25 1.30 30.26 8.89
N VAL A 26 2.44 30.30 8.21
CA VAL A 26 3.15 31.55 7.92
C VAL A 26 3.50 31.54 6.44
N ASP A 27 2.76 32.37 5.70
CA ASP A 27 3.10 32.80 4.35
C ASP A 27 4.07 33.99 4.46
N ILE A 28 5.28 33.83 3.92
CA ILE A 28 6.18 34.94 3.61
C ILE A 28 6.82 34.74 2.22
N ALA A 29 6.07 35.02 1.17
CA ALA A 29 6.65 35.39 -0.11
C ALA A 29 7.25 36.82 -0.02
N SER A 30 8.58 36.91 -0.12
CA SER A 30 9.36 37.93 -0.86
C SER A 30 10.72 38.20 -0.20
N VAL A 31 11.81 37.73 -0.81
CA VAL A 31 12.96 38.55 -1.24
C VAL A 31 13.72 37.70 -2.26
N ILE A 32 13.65 38.09 -3.54
CA ILE A 32 14.65 37.71 -4.53
C ILE A 32 15.75 38.76 -4.38
N ASP A 33 16.94 38.35 -3.99
CA ASP A 33 18.15 39.11 -4.29
C ASP A 33 19.20 38.15 -4.84
N THR A 34 19.70 38.54 -6.00
CA THR A 34 20.71 37.86 -6.80
C THR A 34 22.09 38.15 -6.23
N GLU A 35 22.95 37.13 -6.07
CA GLU A 35 24.37 37.18 -6.51
C GLU A 35 25.12 35.86 -6.24
N GLU A 36 25.45 35.21 -7.35
CA GLU A 36 26.70 34.52 -7.70
C GLU A 36 27.81 34.37 -6.64
N TYR A 37 28.09 33.12 -6.22
CA TYR A 37 29.45 32.61 -5.98
C TYR A 37 29.45 31.09 -6.19
N ALA A 38 29.85 30.65 -7.38
CA ALA A 38 30.22 29.26 -7.64
C ALA A 38 31.74 29.20 -7.74
N ASP A 39 32.40 28.79 -6.66
CA ASP A 39 33.78 28.34 -6.70
C ASP A 39 33.84 26.89 -6.21
N GLY A 40 34.48 26.04 -7.02
CA GLY A 40 34.32 24.60 -6.98
C GLY A 40 35.00 23.92 -5.79
N VAL A 41 34.30 22.93 -5.23
CA VAL A 41 34.92 21.72 -4.68
C VAL A 41 34.03 20.56 -5.11
N GLY A 42 34.56 19.70 -5.98
CA GLY A 42 33.90 18.44 -6.32
C GLY A 42 33.81 17.59 -5.06
N THR A 43 32.60 17.42 -4.54
CA THR A 43 32.33 16.36 -3.58
C THR A 43 32.35 15.06 -4.36
N GLU A 44 33.43 14.31 -4.20
CA GLU A 44 33.42 12.88 -4.54
C GLU A 44 32.21 12.28 -3.82
N VAL A 45 31.17 11.96 -4.58
CA VAL A 45 30.03 11.21 -4.08
C VAL A 45 30.56 9.79 -3.88
N VAL A 46 31.11 9.53 -2.71
CA VAL A 46 31.35 8.16 -2.25
C VAL A 46 29.97 7.51 -2.23
N PRO A 47 29.69 6.50 -3.09
CA PRO A 47 28.42 5.80 -2.99
C PRO A 47 28.34 5.23 -1.57
N PRO A 48 27.18 5.28 -0.90
CA PRO A 48 27.02 4.61 0.39
C PRO A 48 27.39 3.14 0.16
N THR A 49 28.52 2.70 0.73
CA THR A 49 28.87 1.28 0.75
C THR A 49 28.11 0.68 1.91
N GLY A 50 26.80 0.51 1.73
CA GLY A 50 25.98 -0.18 2.71
C GLY A 50 26.55 -1.57 2.97
N ILE A 51 26.53 -2.00 4.23
CA ILE A 51 26.88 -3.37 4.61
C ILE A 51 25.65 -4.26 4.53
N THR A 52 25.87 -5.58 4.56
CA THR A 52 24.78 -6.55 4.71
C THR A 52 24.73 -7.03 6.16
N ILE A 53 23.55 -6.91 6.77
CA ILE A 53 23.21 -7.40 8.10
C ILE A 53 22.30 -8.63 7.91
N TYR A 54 22.65 -9.75 8.52
CA TYR A 54 21.94 -11.02 8.38
C TYR A 54 20.94 -11.23 9.52
N VAL A 55 19.75 -11.74 9.18
CA VAL A 55 18.68 -12.07 10.13
C VAL A 55 18.21 -13.51 9.88
N ASP A 56 18.12 -14.32 10.93
CA ASP A 56 17.74 -15.74 10.90
C ASP A 56 16.98 -16.10 12.19
N ASP A 57 15.71 -16.51 12.09
CA ASP A 57 14.89 -16.86 13.25
C ASP A 57 15.39 -18.13 13.97
N ASP A 58 16.20 -18.95 13.29
CA ASP A 58 16.85 -20.14 13.83
C ASP A 58 18.02 -19.82 14.79
N ASN A 59 18.58 -18.59 14.78
CA ASN A 59 19.62 -18.20 15.73
C ASN A 59 19.05 -17.84 17.10
N THR A 60 18.55 -18.84 17.84
CA THR A 60 17.83 -18.61 19.09
C THR A 60 18.69 -18.30 20.31
N GLU A 61 19.97 -18.67 20.29
CA GLU A 61 20.88 -18.58 21.45
C GLU A 61 21.96 -17.49 21.30
N GLY A 62 22.08 -16.92 20.10
CA GLY A 62 23.13 -15.97 19.77
C GLY A 62 24.53 -16.58 19.67
N PRO A 63 25.56 -15.74 19.53
CA PRO A 63 25.51 -14.28 19.56
C PRO A 63 24.72 -13.69 18.38
N TRP A 64 24.26 -12.44 18.55
CA TRP A 64 23.48 -11.69 17.57
C TRP A 64 24.23 -10.41 17.20
N ASP A 65 25.16 -10.52 16.25
CA ASP A 65 25.96 -9.38 15.78
C ASP A 65 25.70 -9.04 14.30
N GLY A 66 24.75 -9.73 13.67
CA GLY A 66 24.32 -9.46 12.30
C GLY A 66 25.26 -9.98 11.23
N THR A 67 26.28 -10.77 11.59
CA THR A 67 27.13 -11.49 10.64
C THR A 67 26.45 -12.76 10.12
N PRO A 68 26.91 -13.35 9.00
CA PRO A 68 26.38 -14.64 8.52
C PRO A 68 26.48 -15.77 9.56
N GLU A 69 27.52 -15.77 10.40
CA GLU A 69 27.73 -16.79 11.43
C GLU A 69 26.87 -16.55 12.67
N HIS A 70 26.51 -15.30 12.93
CA HIS A 70 25.82 -14.83 14.14
C HIS A 70 24.71 -13.83 13.78
N PRO A 71 23.75 -14.24 12.93
CA PRO A 71 22.69 -13.35 12.43
C PRO A 71 21.81 -12.86 13.58
N TYR A 72 21.17 -11.70 13.42
CA TYR A 72 20.12 -11.30 14.37
C TYR A 72 18.94 -12.27 14.30
N LYS A 73 18.27 -12.50 15.42
CA LYS A 73 17.07 -13.34 15.43
C LYS A 73 15.86 -12.64 14.82
N TYR A 74 15.71 -11.34 15.11
CA TYR A 74 14.54 -10.54 14.74
C TYR A 74 14.87 -9.57 13.61
N ILE A 75 13.91 -9.34 12.71
CA ILE A 75 14.07 -8.38 11.61
C ILE A 75 14.27 -6.97 12.18
N GLN A 76 13.52 -6.64 13.25
CA GLN A 76 13.65 -5.33 13.88
C GLN A 76 15.06 -5.08 14.44
N ASP A 77 15.74 -6.09 14.99
CA ASP A 77 17.12 -5.95 15.48
C ASP A 77 18.09 -5.61 14.33
N GLY A 78 17.89 -6.22 13.16
CA GLY A 78 18.65 -5.89 11.95
C GLY A 78 18.47 -4.44 11.53
N ILE A 79 17.24 -3.94 11.53
CA ILE A 79 16.93 -2.53 11.21
C ILE A 79 17.50 -1.58 12.27
N ASP A 80 17.37 -1.93 13.55
CA ASP A 80 17.82 -1.10 14.66
C ASP A 80 19.34 -0.92 14.67
N ASN A 81 20.09 -1.92 14.20
CA ASN A 81 21.55 -1.86 14.04
C ASN A 81 22.02 -1.35 12.67
N ALA A 82 21.13 -1.23 11.69
CA ALA A 82 21.44 -0.68 10.37
C ALA A 82 21.71 0.83 10.39
N THR A 83 22.51 1.27 9.43
CA THR A 83 22.68 2.66 9.01
C THR A 83 22.05 2.88 7.63
N ALA A 84 21.88 4.14 7.24
CA ALA A 84 21.21 4.46 5.99
C ALA A 84 22.00 3.91 4.77
N GLY A 85 21.33 3.14 3.93
CA GLY A 85 21.89 2.47 2.77
C GLY A 85 22.31 1.02 3.01
N ASP A 86 22.25 0.52 4.25
CA ASP A 86 22.54 -0.89 4.54
C ASP A 86 21.44 -1.83 4.02
N THR A 87 21.82 -3.08 3.80
CA THR A 87 20.92 -4.17 3.44
C THR A 87 20.69 -5.07 4.65
N ILE A 88 19.42 -5.33 4.97
CA ILE A 88 19.02 -6.38 5.91
C ILE A 88 18.61 -7.59 5.08
N TYR A 89 19.43 -8.64 5.11
CA TYR A 89 19.19 -9.90 4.43
C TYR A 89 18.56 -10.91 5.39
N VAL A 90 17.33 -11.31 5.11
CA VAL A 90 16.51 -12.14 5.99
C VAL A 90 16.41 -13.55 5.40
N LEU A 91 16.90 -14.54 6.13
CA LEU A 91 16.86 -15.94 5.71
C LEU A 91 15.44 -16.51 5.74
N ASN A 92 15.26 -17.71 5.17
CA ASN A 92 13.99 -18.42 5.25
C ASN A 92 13.61 -18.70 6.70
N GLY A 93 12.36 -18.43 7.04
CA GLY A 93 11.90 -18.44 8.43
C GLY A 93 10.52 -17.83 8.57
N THR A 94 9.93 -17.99 9.76
CA THR A 94 8.66 -17.32 10.11
C THR A 94 8.90 -16.37 11.27
N TYR A 95 8.96 -15.09 10.93
CA TYR A 95 9.21 -13.99 11.85
C TYR A 95 7.88 -13.47 12.41
N HIS A 96 7.57 -13.86 13.65
CA HIS A 96 6.39 -13.38 14.38
C HIS A 96 6.65 -11.98 14.95
N GLU A 97 6.50 -10.95 14.12
CA GLU A 97 6.87 -9.57 14.42
C GLU A 97 5.93 -8.55 13.75
N ASN A 98 5.89 -7.34 14.30
CA ASN A 98 5.42 -6.14 13.62
C ASN A 98 6.63 -5.22 13.40
N VAL A 99 7.10 -5.12 12.16
CA VAL A 99 8.35 -4.48 11.77
C VAL A 99 8.13 -3.00 11.45
N LEU A 100 8.89 -2.12 12.10
CA LEU A 100 8.94 -0.69 11.81
C LEU A 100 10.19 -0.35 11.00
N VAL A 101 9.99 0.00 9.73
CA VAL A 101 11.05 0.47 8.83
C VAL A 101 11.12 2.00 8.88
N ASN A 102 11.95 2.50 9.80
CA ASN A 102 12.16 3.93 10.06
C ASN A 102 13.54 4.44 9.62
N LYS A 103 14.30 3.63 8.88
CA LYS A 103 15.58 3.98 8.25
C LYS A 103 15.54 3.68 6.76
N THR A 104 16.30 4.43 5.98
CA THR A 104 16.52 4.17 4.55
C THR A 104 17.39 2.92 4.40
N VAL A 105 16.79 1.77 4.16
CA VAL A 105 17.47 0.47 4.06
C VAL A 105 16.86 -0.38 2.95
N ASP A 106 17.62 -1.38 2.51
CA ASP A 106 17.12 -2.45 1.66
C ASP A 106 16.77 -3.67 2.53
N LEU A 107 15.50 -4.04 2.62
CA LEU A 107 15.04 -5.25 3.30
C LEU A 107 14.79 -6.34 2.25
N VAL A 108 15.57 -7.42 2.30
CA VAL A 108 15.61 -8.46 1.26
C VAL A 108 15.40 -9.84 1.89
N GLY A 109 14.31 -10.50 1.54
CA GLY A 109 14.07 -11.89 1.93
C GLY A 109 14.77 -12.88 1.00
N GLU A 110 15.21 -14.01 1.55
CA GLU A 110 15.86 -15.10 0.82
C GLU A 110 14.90 -15.74 -0.20
N SER A 111 13.64 -15.93 0.18
CA SER A 111 12.62 -16.54 -0.67
C SER A 111 11.26 -15.93 -0.43
N ARG A 112 10.55 -15.62 -1.52
CA ARG A 112 9.21 -15.05 -1.43
C ARG A 112 8.27 -15.98 -0.71
N GLU A 113 8.37 -17.28 -0.95
CA GLU A 113 7.47 -18.30 -0.39
C GLU A 113 7.85 -18.76 1.02
N ASN A 114 9.10 -18.55 1.47
CA ASN A 114 9.60 -19.10 2.74
C ASN A 114 10.18 -18.06 3.72
N THR A 115 10.34 -16.79 3.33
CA THR A 115 10.65 -15.70 4.25
C THR A 115 9.34 -15.01 4.63
N VAL A 116 8.74 -15.44 5.74
CA VAL A 116 7.40 -15.03 6.17
C VAL A 116 7.50 -14.06 7.34
N VAL A 117 6.84 -12.91 7.25
CA VAL A 117 6.58 -12.01 8.38
C VAL A 117 5.11 -12.16 8.78
N ASP A 118 4.87 -12.60 10.01
CA ASP A 118 3.55 -12.91 10.55
C ASP A 118 3.19 -11.93 11.68
N GLY A 119 2.19 -11.09 11.43
CA GLY A 119 1.72 -10.06 12.37
C GLY A 119 0.93 -10.58 13.57
N SER A 120 0.75 -11.90 13.72
CA SER A 120 0.08 -12.53 14.86
C SER A 120 -1.33 -11.98 15.12
N GLU A 121 -2.09 -11.78 14.04
CA GLU A 121 -3.47 -11.28 13.99
C GLU A 121 -3.64 -9.83 14.49
N SER A 122 -2.56 -9.04 14.53
CA SER A 122 -2.60 -7.69 15.12
C SER A 122 -1.72 -6.68 14.39
N GLY A 123 -2.20 -5.44 14.36
CA GLY A 123 -1.42 -4.28 13.92
C GLY A 123 -1.01 -4.31 12.44
N THR A 124 -0.01 -3.51 12.10
CA THR A 124 0.60 -3.53 10.76
C THR A 124 1.79 -4.47 10.79
N VAL A 125 1.88 -5.42 9.86
CA VAL A 125 3.01 -6.36 9.81
C VAL A 125 4.30 -5.64 9.45
N VAL A 126 4.28 -4.82 8.39
CA VAL A 126 5.43 -4.00 7.97
C VAL A 126 4.99 -2.55 7.81
N TYR A 127 5.48 -1.67 8.69
CA TYR A 127 5.16 -0.24 8.66
C TYR A 127 6.37 0.59 8.21
N ILE A 128 6.25 1.25 7.06
CA ILE A 128 7.32 2.03 6.43
C ILE A 128 7.06 3.52 6.69
N THR A 129 8.01 4.15 7.38
CA THR A 129 7.98 5.58 7.74
C THR A 129 9.17 6.36 7.22
N ALA A 130 10.27 5.68 6.82
CA ALA A 130 11.39 6.30 6.13
C ALA A 130 11.17 6.36 4.62
N ASN A 131 11.77 7.36 3.97
CA ASN A 131 11.82 7.45 2.51
C ASN A 131 12.92 6.55 1.94
N ASN A 132 12.85 6.27 0.64
CA ASN A 132 13.88 5.54 -0.11
C ASN A 132 14.14 4.12 0.43
N VAL A 133 13.12 3.48 0.99
CA VAL A 133 13.19 2.09 1.44
C VAL A 133 12.93 1.15 0.25
N SER A 134 13.71 0.07 0.16
CA SER A 134 13.40 -1.05 -0.72
C SER A 134 12.98 -2.25 0.13
N ILE A 135 11.88 -2.90 -0.22
CA ILE A 135 11.47 -4.19 0.35
C ILE A 135 11.26 -5.18 -0.78
N SER A 136 11.88 -6.36 -0.68
CA SER A 136 11.75 -7.38 -1.70
C SER A 136 11.69 -8.81 -1.17
N THR A 137 10.87 -9.64 -1.84
CA THR A 137 10.91 -11.11 -1.68
C THR A 137 10.45 -11.58 -0.29
N PHE A 138 9.27 -11.12 0.15
CA PHE A 138 8.65 -11.55 1.41
C PHE A 138 7.23 -12.08 1.19
N THR A 139 6.82 -12.97 2.08
CA THR A 139 5.42 -13.24 2.38
C THR A 139 5.04 -12.51 3.67
N ILE A 140 3.92 -11.80 3.66
CA ILE A 140 3.49 -10.89 4.74
C ILE A 140 2.03 -11.18 5.06
N THR A 141 1.76 -11.63 6.29
CA THR A 141 0.47 -12.23 6.63
C THR A 141 0.00 -11.91 8.04
N ASN A 142 -1.29 -12.18 8.29
CA ASN A 142 -1.90 -12.15 9.61
C ASN A 142 -1.77 -10.79 10.33
N GLY A 143 -1.76 -9.67 9.60
CA GLY A 143 -1.90 -8.33 10.19
C GLY A 143 -3.29 -7.73 9.94
N GLU A 144 -3.56 -6.57 10.51
CA GLU A 144 -4.64 -5.68 10.05
C GLU A 144 -4.26 -4.98 8.73
N TYR A 145 -2.96 -4.74 8.54
CA TYR A 145 -2.35 -4.31 7.29
C TYR A 145 -1.11 -5.18 7.05
N GLY A 146 -0.95 -5.71 5.84
CA GLY A 146 0.29 -6.39 5.47
C GLY A 146 1.45 -5.40 5.42
N ILE A 147 1.45 -4.52 4.42
CA ILE A 147 2.39 -3.40 4.32
C ILE A 147 1.62 -2.08 4.42
N TYR A 148 2.08 -1.17 5.27
CA TYR A 148 1.62 0.23 5.26
C TYR A 148 2.80 1.16 4.97
N ILE A 149 2.68 1.95 3.90
CA ILE A 149 3.62 2.98 3.49
C ILE A 149 3.05 4.35 3.85
N SER A 150 3.72 5.07 4.75
CA SER A 150 3.42 6.47 5.12
C SER A 150 4.59 7.41 4.83
N SER A 151 5.35 7.08 3.79
CA SER A 151 6.53 7.81 3.31
C SER A 151 6.62 7.74 1.78
N SER A 152 7.57 8.46 1.20
CA SER A 152 7.72 8.60 -0.25
C SER A 152 8.96 7.91 -0.81
N SER A 153 8.95 7.69 -2.13
CA SER A 153 10.09 7.13 -2.88
C SER A 153 10.48 5.72 -2.47
N ASN A 154 9.54 4.89 -2.00
CA ASN A 154 9.82 3.51 -1.62
C ASN A 154 9.54 2.53 -2.76
N ASN A 155 10.21 1.38 -2.73
CA ASN A 155 10.06 0.33 -3.72
C ASN A 155 9.69 -1.01 -3.05
N ILE A 156 8.50 -1.53 -3.33
CA ILE A 156 8.02 -2.81 -2.83
C ILE A 156 7.93 -3.78 -3.99
N THR A 157 8.73 -4.84 -3.97
CA THR A 157 8.83 -5.75 -5.12
C THR A 157 8.73 -7.21 -4.75
N ASN A 158 8.05 -8.00 -5.59
CA ASN A 158 8.01 -9.46 -5.43
C ASN A 158 7.51 -9.90 -4.03
N CYS A 159 6.53 -9.19 -3.47
CA CYS A 159 5.95 -9.52 -2.17
C CYS A 159 4.58 -10.19 -2.33
N VAL A 160 4.24 -11.05 -1.37
CA VAL A 160 2.90 -11.62 -1.21
C VAL A 160 2.29 -11.09 0.07
N CYS A 161 1.15 -10.40 -0.01
CA CYS A 161 0.41 -9.94 1.16
C CYS A 161 -0.95 -10.66 1.23
N TYR A 162 -1.11 -11.55 2.20
CA TYR A 162 -2.33 -12.36 2.28
C TYR A 162 -2.85 -12.55 3.70
N ASP A 163 -4.11 -12.97 3.81
CA ASP A 163 -4.81 -13.23 5.09
C ASP A 163 -4.69 -12.07 6.12
N ASN A 164 -4.51 -10.83 5.64
CA ASN A 164 -4.56 -9.66 6.51
C ASN A 164 -6.02 -9.33 6.81
N PHE A 165 -6.38 -9.33 8.10
CA PHE A 165 -7.75 -9.36 8.57
C PHE A 165 -8.09 -8.23 9.53
N ALA A 166 -9.28 -7.65 9.38
CA ALA A 166 -9.87 -6.74 10.33
C ALA A 166 -11.15 -7.33 10.97
N GLY A 167 -11.00 -7.83 12.20
CA GLY A 167 -12.07 -8.50 12.94
C GLY A 167 -13.03 -7.59 13.71
N SER A 168 -12.80 -6.27 13.73
CA SER A 168 -13.66 -5.35 14.48
C SER A 168 -14.53 -4.50 13.55
N PRO A 169 -15.87 -4.66 13.58
CA PRO A 169 -16.79 -3.83 12.79
C PRO A 169 -16.92 -2.39 13.34
N SER A 170 -16.36 -2.10 14.53
CA SER A 170 -16.57 -0.84 15.24
C SER A 170 -15.51 0.22 14.99
N LEU A 171 -14.51 -0.04 14.15
CA LEU A 171 -13.52 0.97 13.78
C LEU A 171 -13.95 1.69 12.51
N PRO A 172 -13.94 3.03 12.49
CA PRO A 172 -14.35 3.82 11.33
C PRO A 172 -13.33 3.78 10.17
N TRP A 173 -12.24 3.00 10.31
CA TRP A 173 -11.12 3.00 9.39
C TRP A 173 -11.09 1.70 8.57
N GLU A 174 -10.71 1.84 7.31
CA GLU A 174 -10.54 0.74 6.38
C GLU A 174 -9.31 -0.09 6.75
N LYS A 175 -9.52 -1.34 7.17
CA LYS A 175 -8.48 -2.30 7.59
C LYS A 175 -8.63 -3.64 6.85
N GLY A 176 -7.78 -4.61 7.13
CA GLY A 176 -7.75 -5.89 6.43
C GLY A 176 -7.21 -5.71 5.02
N ILE A 177 -6.10 -4.98 4.91
CA ILE A 177 -5.55 -4.53 3.64
C ILE A 177 -4.21 -5.23 3.39
N GLY A 178 -4.00 -5.72 2.17
CA GLY A 178 -2.71 -6.30 1.77
C GLY A 178 -1.59 -5.25 1.77
N ILE A 179 -1.73 -4.20 0.94
CA ILE A 179 -0.78 -3.07 0.91
C ILE A 179 -1.54 -1.73 0.92
N ARG A 180 -1.19 -0.84 1.83
CA ARG A 180 -1.71 0.54 1.89
C ARG A 180 -0.60 1.55 1.61
N ILE A 181 -0.87 2.50 0.73
CA ILE A 181 -0.11 3.76 0.60
C ILE A 181 -0.99 4.87 1.17
N GLY A 182 -0.51 5.54 2.22
CA GLY A 182 -1.25 6.60 2.92
C GLY A 182 -0.38 7.77 3.33
N GLY A 183 -0.95 8.73 4.07
CA GLY A 183 -0.18 9.82 4.67
C GLY A 183 0.41 10.82 3.66
N GLN A 184 -0.31 11.14 2.58
CA GLN A 184 0.16 12.09 1.55
C GLN A 184 1.45 11.63 0.85
N SER A 185 1.60 10.31 0.74
CA SER A 185 2.79 9.68 0.17
C SER A 185 2.80 9.73 -1.36
N SER A 186 4.02 9.80 -1.92
CA SER A 186 4.23 9.92 -3.36
C SER A 186 5.47 9.18 -3.86
N ASN A 187 5.54 8.97 -5.18
CA ASN A 187 6.68 8.33 -5.85
C ASN A 187 6.99 6.91 -5.36
N ASN A 188 6.01 6.21 -4.75
CA ASN A 188 6.18 4.83 -4.37
C ASN A 188 5.91 3.90 -5.55
N ILE A 189 6.63 2.78 -5.59
CA ILE A 189 6.48 1.72 -6.59
C ILE A 189 6.09 0.43 -5.88
N ILE A 190 5.01 -0.20 -6.33
CA ILE A 190 4.65 -1.58 -5.98
C ILE A 190 4.72 -2.40 -7.26
N MET A 191 5.55 -3.44 -7.30
CA MET A 191 5.83 -4.18 -8.52
C MET A 191 5.91 -5.69 -8.33
N ASN A 192 5.31 -6.45 -9.25
CA ASN A 192 5.33 -7.92 -9.26
C ASN A 192 4.81 -8.54 -7.93
N SER A 193 3.91 -7.84 -7.26
CA SER A 193 3.37 -8.24 -5.96
C SER A 193 1.96 -8.82 -6.08
N VAL A 194 1.60 -9.67 -5.13
CA VAL A 194 0.32 -10.37 -5.10
C VAL A 194 -0.36 -10.07 -3.77
N CYS A 195 -1.61 -9.59 -3.80
CA CYS A 195 -2.41 -9.41 -2.59
C CYS A 195 -3.70 -10.23 -2.68
N TYR A 196 -3.90 -11.17 -1.77
CA TYR A 196 -5.08 -12.01 -1.80
C TYR A 196 -5.64 -12.41 -0.44
N ASN A 197 -6.91 -12.79 -0.39
CA ASN A 197 -7.61 -13.18 0.85
C ASN A 197 -7.55 -12.12 1.97
N ASN A 198 -7.21 -10.87 1.67
CA ASN A 198 -7.25 -9.80 2.66
C ASN A 198 -8.71 -9.45 2.90
N SER A 199 -9.11 -9.35 4.18
CA SER A 199 -10.52 -9.28 4.50
C SER A 199 -10.89 -8.41 5.70
N ALA A 200 -12.10 -7.89 5.68
CA ALA A 200 -12.66 -7.13 6.80
C ALA A 200 -14.11 -7.52 7.06
N ILE A 201 -14.53 -7.56 8.33
CA ILE A 201 -15.95 -7.72 8.66
C ILE A 201 -16.75 -6.47 8.25
N GLY A 202 -16.15 -5.28 8.42
CA GLY A 202 -16.77 -3.99 8.14
C GLY A 202 -16.32 -3.39 6.82
N ILE A 203 -15.65 -2.24 6.90
CA ILE A 203 -15.08 -1.55 5.74
C ILE A 203 -13.60 -1.90 5.58
N GLY A 204 -13.19 -2.25 4.37
CA GLY A 204 -11.80 -2.54 4.06
C GLY A 204 -11.66 -3.77 3.17
N GLY A 205 -10.82 -4.72 3.54
CA GLY A 205 -10.65 -5.96 2.74
C GLY A 205 -10.07 -5.68 1.37
N TYR A 206 -9.13 -4.74 1.25
CA TYR A 206 -8.57 -4.33 -0.04
C TYR A 206 -7.28 -5.07 -0.35
N GLY A 207 -7.07 -5.45 -1.61
CA GLY A 207 -5.76 -5.94 -2.05
C GLY A 207 -4.70 -4.85 -1.92
N ILE A 208 -4.90 -3.74 -2.65
CA ILE A 208 -4.09 -2.52 -2.54
C ILE A 208 -4.99 -1.32 -2.30
N GLN A 209 -4.61 -0.45 -1.36
CA GLN A 209 -5.27 0.83 -1.14
C GLN A 209 -4.31 2.01 -1.30
N LEU A 210 -4.76 3.04 -2.01
CA LEU A 210 -4.15 4.36 -2.00
C LEU A 210 -5.12 5.32 -1.31
N TYR A 211 -4.68 5.92 -0.20
CA TYR A 211 -5.47 6.85 0.59
C TYR A 211 -4.75 8.20 0.66
N LYS A 212 -5.37 9.23 0.08
CA LYS A 212 -4.79 10.58 -0.01
C LYS A 212 -3.35 10.56 -0.51
N SER A 213 -3.04 9.75 -1.51
CA SER A 213 -1.66 9.50 -1.96
C SER A 213 -1.57 9.59 -3.47
N SER A 214 -0.56 10.28 -3.99
CA SER A 214 -0.50 10.70 -5.38
C SER A 214 0.85 10.42 -6.02
N ASN A 215 0.90 10.29 -7.35
CA ASN A 215 2.14 10.00 -8.10
C ASN A 215 2.79 8.66 -7.74
N ASN A 216 2.00 7.62 -7.46
CA ASN A 216 2.50 6.27 -7.18
C ASN A 216 2.31 5.35 -8.41
N SER A 217 3.13 4.30 -8.50
CA SER A 217 3.10 3.33 -9.60
C SER A 217 2.87 1.91 -9.09
N ILE A 218 1.87 1.23 -9.64
CA ILE A 218 1.51 -0.15 -9.32
C ILE A 218 1.62 -0.96 -10.61
N ILE A 219 2.54 -1.93 -10.65
CA ILE A 219 3.02 -2.55 -11.89
C ILE A 219 3.00 -4.07 -11.75
N ASN A 220 2.42 -4.77 -12.74
CA ASN A 220 2.39 -6.24 -12.78
C ASN A 220 1.85 -6.88 -11.48
N CYS A 221 0.91 -6.22 -10.81
CA CYS A 221 0.36 -6.72 -9.55
C CYS A 221 -0.91 -7.55 -9.79
N THR A 222 -1.15 -8.54 -8.92
CA THR A 222 -2.31 -9.42 -9.00
C THR A 222 -3.09 -9.41 -7.68
N LEU A 223 -4.34 -8.92 -7.72
CA LEU A 223 -5.16 -8.64 -6.54
C LEU A 223 -6.45 -9.44 -6.60
N TYR A 224 -6.60 -10.46 -5.75
CA TYR A 224 -7.74 -11.39 -5.87
C TYR A 224 -8.27 -11.95 -4.55
N ASN A 225 -9.51 -12.44 -4.55
CA ASN A 225 -10.16 -13.00 -3.35
C ASN A 225 -10.17 -12.06 -2.14
N ASN A 226 -10.06 -10.74 -2.33
CA ASN A 226 -10.15 -9.81 -1.22
C ASN A 226 -11.64 -9.56 -0.90
N SER A 227 -11.98 -9.45 0.39
CA SER A 227 -13.36 -9.61 0.85
C SER A 227 -13.76 -8.66 1.97
N ALA A 228 -14.90 -7.98 1.84
CA ALA A 228 -15.52 -7.25 2.95
C ALA A 228 -17.02 -7.03 2.77
N MET A 229 -17.72 -6.66 3.85
CA MET A 229 -19.12 -6.24 3.77
C MET A 229 -19.26 -4.93 2.98
N ILE A 230 -18.36 -3.97 3.23
CA ILE A 230 -18.23 -2.73 2.46
C ILE A 230 -16.76 -2.62 2.02
N GLY A 231 -16.50 -2.48 0.72
CA GLY A 231 -15.14 -2.69 0.19
C GLY A 231 -14.96 -4.15 -0.25
N GLY A 232 -13.82 -4.78 0.02
CA GLY A 232 -13.55 -6.10 -0.58
C GLY A 232 -13.13 -5.95 -2.03
N CYS A 233 -12.41 -4.88 -2.34
CA CYS A 233 -12.00 -4.53 -3.70
C CYS A 233 -10.60 -5.09 -4.00
N GLY A 234 -10.32 -5.33 -5.28
CA GLY A 234 -8.94 -5.57 -5.72
C GLY A 234 -8.07 -4.36 -5.39
N THR A 235 -8.45 -3.17 -5.86
CA THR A 235 -7.82 -1.91 -5.48
C THR A 235 -8.84 -0.82 -5.15
N HIS A 236 -8.52 0.02 -4.17
CA HIS A 236 -9.29 1.22 -3.83
C HIS A 236 -8.39 2.46 -3.81
N LEU A 237 -8.74 3.47 -4.62
CA LEU A 237 -8.15 4.81 -4.58
C LEU A 237 -9.17 5.75 -3.94
N LEU A 238 -8.79 6.38 -2.83
CA LEU A 238 -9.61 7.32 -2.09
C LEU A 238 -8.86 8.65 -1.96
N GLY A 239 -9.38 9.72 -2.54
CA GLY A 239 -8.72 11.05 -2.52
C GLY A 239 -7.33 11.04 -3.17
N SER A 240 -7.09 10.18 -4.16
CA SER A 240 -5.74 9.84 -4.64
C SER A 240 -5.60 10.15 -6.13
N SER A 241 -4.60 10.95 -6.51
CA SER A 241 -4.48 11.49 -7.88
C SER A 241 -3.17 11.14 -8.57
N TYR A 242 -3.14 11.20 -9.90
CA TYR A 242 -1.92 11.03 -10.70
C TYR A 242 -1.20 9.68 -10.49
N ASN A 243 -1.92 8.64 -10.06
CA ASN A 243 -1.35 7.31 -9.88
C ASN A 243 -1.44 6.50 -11.18
N ASN A 244 -0.49 5.59 -11.37
CA ASN A 244 -0.39 4.76 -12.56
C ASN A 244 -0.48 3.27 -12.20
N PHE A 245 -1.44 2.57 -12.80
CA PHE A 245 -1.57 1.11 -12.72
C PHE A 245 -1.28 0.52 -14.09
N THR A 246 -0.32 -0.42 -14.17
CA THR A 246 0.10 -1.01 -15.44
C THR A 246 0.15 -2.54 -15.33
N ASN A 247 -0.45 -3.23 -16.30
CA ASN A 247 -0.45 -4.71 -16.41
C ASN A 247 -0.96 -5.41 -15.15
N CYS A 248 -1.94 -4.83 -14.45
CA CYS A 248 -2.46 -5.40 -13.20
C CYS A 248 -3.74 -6.21 -13.42
N ASN A 249 -3.96 -7.24 -12.60
CA ASN A 249 -5.16 -8.07 -12.63
C ASN A 249 -5.92 -7.97 -11.30
N PHE A 250 -7.24 -7.78 -11.37
CA PHE A 250 -8.14 -7.57 -10.23
C PHE A 250 -9.33 -8.53 -10.36
N TYR A 251 -9.32 -9.66 -9.65
CA TYR A 251 -10.32 -10.70 -9.89
C TYR A 251 -10.82 -11.46 -8.67
N ASN A 252 -12.03 -12.05 -8.76
CA ASN A 252 -12.65 -12.80 -7.67
C ASN A 252 -12.73 -12.03 -6.33
N ASN A 253 -12.78 -10.69 -6.38
CA ASN A 253 -12.97 -9.90 -5.18
C ASN A 253 -14.47 -9.78 -4.88
N THR A 254 -14.87 -9.69 -3.61
CA THR A 254 -16.30 -9.73 -3.22
C THR A 254 -17.05 -8.45 -3.57
N ARG A 255 -16.34 -7.40 -4.01
CA ARG A 255 -16.96 -6.25 -4.66
C ARG A 255 -16.26 -5.83 -5.94
N GLU A 256 -15.58 -4.68 -5.92
CA GLU A 256 -15.06 -4.07 -7.14
C GLU A 256 -13.68 -4.61 -7.51
N GLY A 257 -13.39 -4.76 -8.79
CA GLY A 257 -12.00 -4.98 -9.22
C GLY A 257 -11.17 -3.72 -8.98
N ILE A 258 -11.60 -2.62 -9.57
CA ILE A 258 -10.98 -1.30 -9.49
C ILE A 258 -12.01 -0.30 -8.99
N PHE A 259 -11.77 0.28 -7.81
CA PHE A 259 -12.64 1.29 -7.21
C PHE A 259 -11.92 2.63 -7.01
N LEU A 260 -12.47 3.69 -7.59
CA LEU A 260 -11.98 5.07 -7.45
C LEU A 260 -13.08 5.92 -6.82
N SER A 261 -12.74 6.55 -5.70
CA SER A 261 -13.57 7.52 -5.02
C SER A 261 -12.79 8.82 -4.83
N GLU A 262 -13.36 9.93 -5.31
CA GLU A 262 -12.74 11.26 -5.26
C GLU A 262 -11.27 11.26 -5.75
N SER A 263 -11.00 10.51 -6.82
CA SER A 263 -9.62 10.18 -7.23
C SER A 263 -9.41 10.55 -8.70
N PRO A 264 -9.09 11.82 -9.01
CA PRO A 264 -8.93 12.28 -10.38
C PRO A 264 -7.55 12.01 -10.98
N TYR A 265 -7.45 12.13 -12.31
CA TYR A 265 -6.18 12.10 -13.05
C TYR A 265 -5.34 10.81 -12.93
N ASN A 266 -5.94 9.67 -12.61
CA ASN A 266 -5.23 8.38 -12.55
C ASN A 266 -5.23 7.67 -13.92
N ASN A 267 -4.21 6.86 -14.16
CA ASN A 267 -4.06 6.09 -15.39
C ASN A 267 -4.04 4.59 -15.09
N PHE A 268 -4.86 3.82 -15.80
CA PHE A 268 -4.84 2.36 -15.82
C PHE A 268 -4.52 1.91 -17.25
N THR A 269 -3.47 1.10 -17.41
CA THR A 269 -3.01 0.63 -18.72
C THR A 269 -2.83 -0.89 -18.72
N ASN A 270 -3.44 -1.57 -19.69
CA ASN A 270 -3.40 -3.04 -19.84
C ASN A 270 -3.88 -3.78 -18.58
N CYS A 271 -4.87 -3.23 -17.87
CA CYS A 271 -5.39 -3.82 -16.63
C CYS A 271 -6.66 -4.64 -16.88
N ASN A 272 -6.82 -5.76 -16.16
CA ASN A 272 -8.01 -6.60 -16.27
C ASN A 272 -8.75 -6.67 -14.94
N ALA A 273 -10.04 -6.33 -14.93
CA ALA A 273 -10.93 -6.50 -13.79
C ALA A 273 -12.02 -7.52 -14.11
N TYR A 274 -11.95 -8.73 -13.56
CA TYR A 274 -12.84 -9.83 -13.99
C TYR A 274 -13.28 -10.76 -12.87
N ASN A 275 -14.43 -11.41 -13.05
CA ASN A 275 -15.00 -12.34 -12.06
C ASN A 275 -15.14 -11.73 -10.65
N ASN A 276 -15.24 -10.41 -10.51
CA ASN A 276 -15.54 -9.79 -9.23
C ASN A 276 -17.04 -9.82 -9.00
N ASP A 277 -17.46 -10.03 -7.76
CA ASP A 277 -18.86 -10.30 -7.43
C ASP A 277 -19.77 -9.10 -7.73
N TYR A 278 -19.24 -7.88 -7.83
CA TYR A 278 -20.01 -6.67 -8.08
C TYR A 278 -19.59 -5.91 -9.35
N ILE A 279 -18.76 -4.86 -9.27
CA ILE A 279 -18.41 -4.01 -10.42
C ILE A 279 -16.95 -4.24 -10.85
N GLY A 280 -16.66 -4.42 -12.14
CA GLY A 280 -15.27 -4.51 -12.58
C GLY A 280 -14.49 -3.21 -12.37
N ILE A 281 -15.01 -2.10 -12.91
CA ILE A 281 -14.41 -0.76 -12.79
C ILE A 281 -15.47 0.23 -12.33
N HIS A 282 -15.27 0.85 -11.17
CA HIS A 282 -16.20 1.81 -10.58
C HIS A 282 -15.52 3.12 -10.24
N LEU A 283 -16.06 4.22 -10.76
CA LEU A 283 -15.67 5.57 -10.39
C LEU A 283 -16.87 6.26 -9.74
N THR A 284 -16.67 6.80 -8.54
CA THR A 284 -17.71 7.51 -7.79
C THR A 284 -17.20 8.81 -7.17
N LEU A 285 -18.16 9.59 -6.70
CA LEU A 285 -17.99 10.65 -5.73
C LEU A 285 -18.30 10.10 -4.33
N MET A 286 -17.50 10.46 -3.33
CA MET A 286 -17.93 10.52 -1.93
C MET A 286 -17.96 12.01 -1.53
N ILE A 287 -18.73 12.39 -0.52
CA ILE A 287 -18.82 13.81 -0.10
C ILE A 287 -17.79 14.08 1.00
N THR A 288 -16.56 13.57 0.82
CA THR A 288 -15.52 13.53 1.86
C THR A 288 -14.36 14.48 1.62
N PHE A 289 -13.89 14.64 0.38
CA PHE A 289 -12.73 15.46 0.02
C PHE A 289 -13.05 16.60 -0.95
N SER A 290 -14.33 16.80 -1.29
CA SER A 290 -14.79 17.82 -2.24
C SER A 290 -14.19 17.69 -3.64
N GLU A 291 -13.69 16.51 -3.99
CA GLU A 291 -13.09 16.19 -5.29
C GLU A 291 -13.96 15.18 -6.05
N TYR A 292 -13.81 15.13 -7.38
CA TYR A 292 -14.49 14.14 -8.22
C TYR A 292 -13.48 13.15 -8.78
N SER A 293 -13.92 11.94 -9.12
CA SER A 293 -13.08 10.96 -9.86
C SER A 293 -13.04 11.28 -11.37
N ASN A 294 -12.77 12.53 -11.76
CA ASN A 294 -12.71 12.96 -13.16
C ASN A 294 -11.32 12.83 -13.79
N ASN A 295 -11.25 12.89 -15.12
CA ASN A 295 -10.00 12.83 -15.90
C ASN A 295 -9.15 11.56 -15.70
N ASN A 296 -9.79 10.43 -15.37
CA ASN A 296 -9.14 9.14 -15.28
C ASN A 296 -9.05 8.47 -16.67
N ASN A 297 -7.91 7.86 -16.98
CA ASN A 297 -7.67 7.20 -18.26
C ASN A 297 -7.59 5.67 -18.09
N PHE A 298 -8.36 4.93 -18.89
CA PHE A 298 -8.31 3.47 -18.96
C PHE A 298 -7.94 3.04 -20.38
N THR A 299 -6.69 2.61 -20.57
CA THR A 299 -6.14 2.26 -21.88
C THR A 299 -5.91 0.76 -21.97
N ASN A 300 -6.50 0.09 -22.96
CA ASN A 300 -6.43 -1.37 -23.12
C ASN A 300 -6.87 -2.14 -21.87
N CYS A 301 -7.81 -1.60 -21.11
CA CYS A 301 -8.33 -2.24 -19.91
C CYS A 301 -9.58 -3.07 -20.24
N ASN A 302 -9.69 -4.25 -19.64
CA ASN A 302 -10.84 -5.14 -19.83
C ASN A 302 -11.63 -5.26 -18.52
N SER A 303 -12.96 -5.23 -18.63
CA SER A 303 -13.87 -5.60 -17.54
C SER A 303 -14.88 -6.62 -18.03
N TYR A 304 -14.87 -7.82 -17.46
CA TYR A 304 -15.71 -8.94 -17.92
C TYR A 304 -16.06 -9.93 -16.80
N ASN A 305 -17.18 -10.63 -16.94
CA ASN A 305 -17.70 -11.60 -15.96
C ASN A 305 -17.90 -11.02 -14.53
N ASN A 306 -18.12 -9.71 -14.41
CA ASN A 306 -18.57 -9.08 -13.18
C ASN A 306 -20.10 -8.88 -13.23
N GLU A 307 -20.80 -8.64 -12.12
CA GLU A 307 -22.23 -8.29 -12.15
C GLU A 307 -22.46 -7.03 -13.01
N TYR A 308 -21.60 -6.03 -12.86
CA TYR A 308 -21.53 -4.85 -13.70
C TYR A 308 -20.12 -4.67 -14.28
N GLY A 309 -20.01 -4.36 -15.57
CA GLY A 309 -18.72 -4.14 -16.23
C GLY A 309 -18.01 -2.87 -15.75
N ILE A 310 -18.51 -1.71 -16.17
CA ILE A 310 -17.94 -0.39 -15.87
C ILE A 310 -19.07 0.54 -15.46
N ILE A 311 -18.93 1.20 -14.30
CA ILE A 311 -19.90 2.16 -13.78
C ILE A 311 -19.21 3.49 -13.46
N PHE A 312 -19.87 4.57 -13.88
CA PHE A 312 -19.55 5.93 -13.49
C PHE A 312 -20.74 6.51 -12.72
N THR A 313 -20.57 6.78 -11.43
CA THR A 313 -21.59 7.40 -10.59
C THR A 313 -21.19 8.83 -10.23
N CYS A 314 -22.11 9.77 -10.45
CA CYS A 314 -22.07 11.09 -9.84
C CYS A 314 -23.28 11.23 -8.92
N SER A 315 -23.11 11.79 -7.72
CA SER A 315 -24.26 12.27 -6.96
C SER A 315 -24.73 13.59 -7.57
N MET A 316 -26.05 13.74 -7.73
CA MET A 316 -26.65 15.01 -8.09
C MET A 316 -26.43 15.98 -6.91
N ARG A 317 -25.86 17.15 -7.20
CA ARG A 317 -25.84 18.27 -6.24
C ARG A 317 -27.23 18.82 -6.00
#